data_AF-C4YTN1-F1
#
_entry.id   AF-C4YTN1-F1
#
_cell.length_a   1.000
_cell.length_b   1.000
_cell.length_c   1.000
_cell.angle_alpha   90.00
_cell.angle_beta   90.00
_cell.angle_gamma   90.00
#
_symmetry.space_group_name_H-M   'P 1'
#
loop_
_entity.id
_entity.type
_entity.pdbx_description
1 polymer ?
#
loop_
_entity_poly.entity_id
_entity_poly.type
_entity_poly.pdbx_seq_one_letter_code
_entity_poly.pdbx_strand_id
1 'polypeptide(L)'
;MSQEDLLTRVTPVPLDEIEDTNPIIPKRKHWLVPTLYRIQKYSAYSFISFLGIHATSVILVPILPIDQSIKDEVFAMAKEVYQSVPLYEPICIIGSVAAHVMARISIRIYKKCFQKKPSHHINNGRHSPITNKLEDHDDEIGFGGISNLFGLGYRKSFTVQFGLTPLQFSGYVLIPFFIYHMYKFRYIPWINDGDSSLINLEYISYVLNLKHPMWNVFALGTLIYSMSYHGTNGLMKLKGKYSKTWKKIGLAVVNGVSLLGWISVYLFKCNVEVIDVNGFLGKSFTKYLRSFWL
;
A
#
# COMPACT_ATOMS: atom_id res chain seq x y z
N MET A 1 31.10 63.36 -26.17
CA MET A 1 31.83 62.70 -25.07
C MET A 1 31.10 61.39 -24.82
N SER A 2 31.58 60.30 -25.42
CA SER A 2 30.88 59.01 -25.48
C SER A 2 31.00 58.24 -24.16
N GLN A 3 29.99 57.42 -23.90
CA GLN A 3 29.72 56.70 -22.67
C GLN A 3 30.50 55.36 -22.61
N GLU A 4 31.77 55.36 -23.00
CA GLU A 4 32.60 54.13 -23.09
C GLU A 4 33.64 53.97 -21.97
N ASP A 5 33.77 54.94 -21.06
CA ASP A 5 34.93 55.01 -20.14
C ASP A 5 34.68 54.50 -18.70
N LEU A 6 33.68 53.64 -18.48
CA LEU A 6 33.37 53.05 -17.16
C LEU A 6 33.41 51.52 -17.16
N LEU A 7 34.41 50.93 -17.82
CA LEU A 7 34.76 49.52 -17.63
C LEU A 7 35.96 49.43 -16.68
N THR A 8 35.69 49.40 -15.38
CA THR A 8 36.70 49.04 -14.37
C THR A 8 37.26 47.65 -14.68
N ARG A 9 38.55 47.58 -14.98
CA ARG A 9 39.30 46.36 -15.25
C ARG A 9 39.32 45.50 -13.98
N VAL A 10 38.51 44.44 -13.94
CA VAL A 10 38.57 43.44 -12.87
C VAL A 10 39.88 42.66 -13.05
N THR A 11 40.83 42.87 -12.14
CA THR A 11 42.06 42.06 -12.08
C THR A 11 41.70 40.64 -11.65
N PRO A 12 42.09 39.61 -12.41
CA PRO A 12 41.85 38.23 -11.99
C PRO A 12 42.64 37.95 -10.72
N VAL A 13 41.96 37.45 -9.69
CA VAL A 13 42.59 36.96 -8.46
C VAL A 13 43.38 35.69 -8.83
N PRO A 14 44.66 35.56 -8.43
CA PRO A 14 45.43 34.32 -8.62
C PRO A 14 44.70 33.14 -7.97
N LEU A 15 44.56 32.03 -8.70
CA LEU A 15 43.90 30.81 -8.22
C LEU A 15 44.57 30.18 -6.99
N ASP A 16 45.80 30.59 -6.70
CA ASP A 16 46.63 30.05 -5.63
C ASP A 16 46.32 30.65 -4.24
N GLU A 17 45.52 31.73 -4.18
CA GLU A 17 45.08 32.39 -2.93
C GLU A 17 43.74 31.88 -2.38
N ILE A 18 43.06 30.97 -3.08
CA ILE A 18 41.83 30.34 -2.55
C ILE A 18 42.25 29.16 -1.66
N GLU A 19 42.80 29.47 -0.49
CA GLU A 19 42.99 28.50 0.58
C GLU A 19 41.61 28.09 1.11
N ASP A 20 41.06 26.99 0.56
CA ASP A 20 39.78 26.40 0.96
C ASP A 20 39.92 25.85 2.39
N THR A 21 39.81 26.74 3.38
CA THR A 21 39.94 26.48 4.82
C THR A 21 38.73 25.78 5.40
N ASN A 22 37.84 25.23 4.56
CA ASN A 22 36.74 24.43 5.03
C ASN A 22 37.26 23.04 5.43
N PRO A 23 37.23 22.66 6.72
CA PRO A 23 37.59 21.31 7.11
C PRO A 23 36.70 20.34 6.33
N ILE A 24 37.33 19.39 5.64
CA ILE A 24 36.64 18.25 5.02
C ILE A 24 36.08 17.41 6.17
N ILE A 25 34.89 17.77 6.65
CA ILE A 25 34.15 16.96 7.62
C ILE A 25 33.77 15.69 6.85
N PRO A 26 34.29 14.50 7.21
CA PRO A 26 33.87 13.27 6.56
C PRO A 26 32.36 13.11 6.78
N LYS A 27 31.58 13.25 5.70
CA LYS A 27 30.13 13.01 5.74
C LYS A 27 29.90 11.58 6.21
N ARG A 28 29.54 11.40 7.47
CA ARG A 28 29.19 10.10 8.08
C ARG A 28 28.18 9.42 7.16
N LYS A 29 28.59 8.34 6.49
CA LYS A 29 27.76 7.62 5.52
C LYS A 29 26.62 6.94 6.28
N HIS A 30 25.45 7.57 6.30
CA HIS A 30 24.34 7.13 7.13
C HIS A 30 23.66 5.90 6.52
N TRP A 31 24.15 4.71 6.86
CA TRP A 31 23.69 3.42 6.32
C TRP A 31 22.24 3.07 6.65
N LEU A 32 21.69 3.68 7.70
CA LEU A 32 20.34 3.37 8.21
C LEU A 32 19.25 3.65 7.18
N VAL A 33 19.30 4.78 6.47
CA VAL A 33 18.22 5.17 5.53
C VAL A 33 18.16 4.22 4.33
N PRO A 34 19.28 3.91 3.64
CA PRO A 34 19.29 2.89 2.59
C PRO A 34 18.80 1.51 3.06
N THR A 35 19.18 1.08 4.27
CA THR A 35 18.74 -0.21 4.83
C THR A 35 17.23 -0.22 5.08
N LEU A 36 16.66 0.84 5.66
CA LEU A 36 15.21 0.95 5.85
C LEU A 36 14.45 0.90 4.52
N TYR A 37 14.96 1.55 3.46
CA TYR A 37 14.37 1.44 2.13
C TYR A 37 14.43 0.01 1.56
N ARG A 38 15.51 -0.74 1.82
CA ARG A 38 15.60 -2.16 1.43
C ARG A 38 14.58 -3.00 2.19
N ILE A 39 14.49 -2.85 3.51
CA ILE A 39 13.50 -3.56 4.34
C ILE A 39 12.09 -3.28 3.82
N GLN A 40 11.75 -2.00 3.57
CA GLN A 40 10.45 -1.61 3.03
C GLN A 40 10.16 -2.28 1.67
N LYS A 41 11.16 -2.38 0.78
CA LYS A 41 11.02 -2.98 -0.56
C LYS A 41 10.85 -4.50 -0.51
N TYR A 42 11.71 -5.21 0.22
CA TYR A 42 11.68 -6.68 0.24
C TYR A 42 10.47 -7.21 1.02
N SER A 43 10.07 -6.54 2.11
CA SER A 43 8.82 -6.86 2.79
C SER A 43 7.60 -6.71 1.89
N ALA A 44 7.57 -5.70 1.01
CA ALA A 44 6.47 -5.54 0.05
C ALA A 44 6.37 -6.70 -0.94
N TYR A 45 7.51 -7.26 -1.42
CA TYR A 45 7.47 -8.41 -2.32
C TYR A 45 6.95 -9.68 -1.65
N SER A 46 7.34 -9.91 -0.39
CA SER A 46 6.81 -11.02 0.42
C SER A 46 5.29 -10.91 0.61
N PHE A 47 4.79 -9.70 0.84
CA PHE A 47 3.35 -9.50 0.99
C PHE A 47 2.60 -9.65 -0.35
N ILE A 48 3.17 -9.18 -1.46
CA ILE A 48 2.55 -9.29 -2.80
C ILE A 48 2.37 -10.75 -3.23
N SER A 49 3.31 -11.66 -2.90
CA SER A 49 3.15 -13.07 -3.23
C SER A 49 1.96 -13.70 -2.50
N PHE A 50 1.80 -13.40 -1.20
CA PHE A 50 0.61 -13.79 -0.45
C PHE A 50 -0.67 -13.17 -1.03
N LEU A 51 -0.64 -11.86 -1.32
CA LEU A 51 -1.78 -11.12 -1.84
C LEU A 51 -2.31 -11.72 -3.14
N GLY A 52 -1.45 -12.22 -4.03
CA GLY A 52 -1.85 -12.89 -5.26
C GLY A 52 -2.66 -14.17 -5.01
N ILE A 53 -2.16 -15.05 -4.15
CA ILE A 53 -2.85 -16.29 -3.76
C ILE A 53 -4.18 -15.95 -3.07
N HIS A 54 -4.15 -15.03 -2.10
CA HIS A 54 -5.31 -14.62 -1.34
C HIS A 54 -6.39 -13.97 -2.21
N ALA A 55 -6.03 -13.01 -3.07
CA ALA A 55 -6.97 -12.38 -3.99
C ALA A 55 -7.56 -13.38 -4.98
N THR A 56 -6.78 -14.38 -5.42
CA THR A 56 -7.30 -15.41 -6.31
C THR A 56 -8.39 -16.23 -5.63
N SER A 57 -8.15 -16.68 -4.39
CA SER A 57 -9.10 -17.54 -3.68
C SER A 57 -10.35 -16.81 -3.16
N VAL A 58 -10.26 -15.52 -2.82
CA VAL A 58 -11.39 -14.74 -2.26
C VAL A 58 -12.01 -13.72 -3.20
N ILE A 59 -11.40 -13.42 -4.35
CA ILE A 59 -11.97 -12.52 -5.36
C ILE A 59 -12.26 -13.28 -6.64
N LEU A 60 -11.27 -13.96 -7.24
CA LEU A 60 -11.46 -14.55 -8.57
C LEU A 60 -12.36 -15.79 -8.52
N VAL A 61 -12.05 -16.74 -7.65
CA VAL A 61 -12.75 -18.04 -7.55
C VAL A 61 -14.23 -17.89 -7.20
N PRO A 62 -14.65 -17.05 -6.24
CA PRO A 62 -16.07 -16.91 -5.88
C PRO A 62 -16.96 -16.39 -7.01
N ILE A 63 -16.40 -15.61 -7.94
CA ILE A 63 -17.10 -15.06 -9.10
C ILE A 63 -17.37 -16.12 -10.16
N LEU A 64 -16.57 -17.19 -10.20
CA LEU A 64 -16.75 -18.26 -11.19
C LEU A 64 -18.09 -18.99 -10.97
N PRO A 65 -18.81 -19.33 -12.06
CA PRO A 65 -20.07 -20.07 -11.99
C PRO A 65 -19.81 -21.58 -11.80
N ILE A 66 -19.14 -21.92 -10.70
CA ILE A 66 -18.83 -23.29 -10.29
C ILE A 66 -19.47 -23.59 -8.93
N ASP A 67 -19.56 -24.86 -8.59
CA ASP A 67 -20.18 -25.32 -7.35
C ASP A 67 -19.49 -24.77 -6.09
N GLN A 68 -20.29 -24.51 -5.05
CA GLN A 68 -19.81 -23.95 -3.79
C GLN A 68 -18.75 -24.84 -3.12
N SER A 69 -18.90 -26.16 -3.19
CA SER A 69 -17.93 -27.12 -2.65
C SER A 69 -16.54 -26.96 -3.25
N ILE A 70 -16.45 -26.75 -4.57
CA ILE A 70 -15.18 -26.53 -5.27
C ILE A 70 -14.56 -25.19 -4.86
N LYS A 71 -15.39 -24.14 -4.66
CA LYS A 71 -14.90 -22.84 -4.18
C LYS A 71 -14.28 -22.95 -2.80
N ASP A 72 -14.93 -23.67 -1.89
CA ASP A 72 -14.43 -23.91 -0.53
C ASP A 72 -13.16 -24.78 -0.53
N GLU A 73 -13.07 -25.79 -1.38
CA GLU A 73 -11.86 -26.61 -1.54
C GLU A 73 -10.67 -25.78 -2.05
N VAL A 74 -10.87 -24.94 -3.07
CA VAL A 74 -9.82 -24.06 -3.59
C VAL A 74 -9.41 -23.02 -2.55
N PHE A 75 -10.35 -22.51 -1.77
CA PHE A 75 -10.06 -21.60 -0.67
C PHE A 75 -9.23 -22.28 0.43
N ALA A 76 -9.58 -23.51 0.82
CA ALA A 76 -8.84 -24.30 1.79
C ALA A 76 -7.42 -24.61 1.28
N MET A 77 -7.26 -25.07 0.04
CA MET A 77 -5.93 -25.28 -0.56
C MET A 77 -5.08 -24.01 -0.55
N ALA A 78 -5.66 -22.87 -0.92
CA ALA A 78 -4.95 -21.60 -0.91
C ALA A 78 -4.45 -21.22 0.50
N LYS A 79 -5.24 -21.49 1.55
CA LYS A 79 -4.85 -21.30 2.95
C LYS A 79 -3.70 -22.23 3.36
N GLU A 80 -3.81 -23.50 3.01
CA GLU A 80 -2.80 -24.52 3.35
C GLU A 80 -1.40 -24.16 2.83
N VAL A 81 -1.29 -23.48 1.68
CA VAL A 81 0.00 -23.03 1.12
C VAL A 81 0.83 -22.18 2.11
N TYR A 82 0.18 -21.37 2.96
CA TYR A 82 0.88 -20.51 3.93
C TYR A 82 0.62 -20.88 5.39
N GLN A 83 -0.26 -21.85 5.66
CA GLN A 83 -0.58 -22.33 7.01
C GLN A 83 0.09 -23.65 7.37
N SER A 84 0.38 -24.50 6.37
CA SER A 84 1.02 -25.81 6.58
C SER A 84 2.41 -25.73 7.21
N VAL A 85 3.13 -24.62 6.98
CA VAL A 85 4.46 -24.39 7.56
C VAL A 85 4.32 -23.63 8.88
N PRO A 86 4.77 -24.19 10.02
CA PRO A 86 4.73 -23.52 11.31
C PRO A 86 5.38 -22.14 11.24
N LEU A 87 4.72 -21.14 11.83
CA LEU A 87 5.15 -19.73 11.90
C LEU A 87 5.28 -18.99 10.55
N TYR A 88 5.00 -19.61 9.41
CA TYR A 88 5.11 -18.94 8.11
C TYR A 88 4.15 -17.75 8.03
N GLU A 89 2.87 -17.95 8.36
CA GLU A 89 1.88 -16.87 8.36
C GLU A 89 2.26 -15.67 9.25
N PRO A 90 2.58 -15.84 10.55
CA PRO A 90 2.94 -14.69 11.40
C PRO A 90 4.24 -14.02 10.98
N ILE A 91 5.23 -14.73 10.42
CA ILE A 91 6.51 -14.14 10.04
C ILE A 91 6.45 -13.52 8.64
N CYS A 92 6.07 -14.30 7.63
CA CYS A 92 6.12 -13.90 6.23
C CYS A 92 4.95 -13.01 5.82
N ILE A 93 3.77 -13.16 6.43
CA ILE A 93 2.60 -12.33 6.11
C ILE A 93 2.50 -11.16 7.11
N ILE A 94 2.30 -11.44 8.39
CA ILE A 94 2.11 -10.37 9.39
C ILE A 94 3.43 -9.59 9.60
N GLY A 95 4.55 -10.30 9.74
CA GLY A 95 5.87 -9.69 9.91
C GLY A 95 6.30 -8.85 8.71
N SER A 96 5.94 -9.23 7.47
CA SER A 96 6.25 -8.40 6.30
C SER A 96 5.44 -7.11 6.28
N VAL A 97 4.15 -7.14 6.59
CA VAL A 97 3.33 -5.91 6.72
C VAL A 97 3.88 -5.01 7.82
N ALA A 98 4.18 -5.57 8.99
CA ALA A 98 4.75 -4.82 10.11
C ALA A 98 6.10 -4.18 9.72
N ALA A 99 7.01 -4.94 9.13
CA ALA A 99 8.30 -4.42 8.67
C ALA A 99 8.14 -3.32 7.62
N HIS A 100 7.19 -3.45 6.69
CA HIS A 100 6.91 -2.44 5.67
C HIS A 100 6.46 -1.11 6.29
N VAL A 101 5.48 -1.18 7.20
CA VAL A 101 4.91 0.00 7.88
C VAL A 101 5.95 0.64 8.79
N MET A 102 6.65 -0.15 9.62
CA MET A 102 7.66 0.34 10.56
C MET A 102 8.84 0.97 9.84
N ALA A 103 9.36 0.36 8.77
CA ALA A 103 10.44 0.95 7.99
C ALA A 103 10.04 2.33 7.43
N ARG A 104 8.79 2.44 6.95
CA ARG A 104 8.26 3.70 6.41
C ARG A 104 8.07 4.77 7.48
N ILE A 105 7.58 4.41 8.67
CA ILE A 105 7.46 5.33 9.82
C ILE A 105 8.84 5.82 10.26
N SER A 106 9.79 4.89 10.43
CA SER A 106 11.17 5.19 10.83
C SER A 106 11.86 6.15 9.87
N ILE A 107 11.71 5.95 8.55
CA ILE A 107 12.25 6.88 7.55
C ILE A 107 11.66 8.29 7.72
N ARG A 108 10.35 8.41 7.98
CA ARG A 108 9.71 9.73 8.15
C ARG A 108 10.18 10.44 9.41
N ILE A 109 10.25 9.72 10.54
CA ILE A 109 10.77 10.25 11.80
C ILE A 109 12.22 10.70 11.60
N TYR A 110 13.04 9.85 11.00
CA TYR A 110 14.45 10.18 10.71
C TYR A 110 14.58 11.44 9.84
N LYS A 111 13.82 11.55 8.75
CA LYS A 111 13.84 12.75 7.90
C LYS A 111 13.38 13.99 8.65
N LYS A 112 12.32 13.89 9.45
CA LYS A 112 11.79 15.03 10.24
C LYS A 112 12.77 15.50 11.32
N CYS A 113 13.46 14.57 11.98
CA CYS A 113 14.37 14.88 13.08
C CYS A 113 15.76 15.31 12.62
N PHE A 114 16.28 14.74 11.52
CA PHE A 114 17.69 14.89 11.13
C PHE A 114 17.92 15.59 9.79
N GLN A 115 16.89 15.77 8.93
CA GLN A 115 17.04 16.56 7.70
C GLN A 115 16.54 17.98 7.95
N LYS A 116 17.45 18.95 7.98
CA LYS A 116 17.09 20.37 7.88
C LYS A 116 16.35 20.57 6.55
N LYS A 117 15.18 21.22 6.58
CA LYS A 117 14.52 21.72 5.36
C LYS A 117 15.57 22.48 4.55
N PRO A 118 15.79 22.18 3.26
CA PRO A 118 16.58 23.07 2.43
C PRO A 118 15.88 24.42 2.47
N SER A 119 16.61 25.46 2.91
CA SER A 119 16.16 26.84 2.76
C SER A 119 15.83 27.02 1.29
N HIS A 120 14.63 27.51 1.00
CA HIS A 120 14.10 27.66 -0.34
C HIS A 120 14.81 28.83 -1.03
N HIS A 121 16.08 28.66 -1.38
CA HIS A 121 16.76 29.59 -2.26
C HIS A 121 16.24 29.33 -3.67
N ILE A 122 15.35 30.20 -4.12
CA ILE A 122 15.01 30.33 -5.54
C ILE A 122 16.35 30.63 -6.23
N ASN A 123 16.85 29.69 -7.02
CA ASN A 123 18.00 29.93 -7.88
C ASN A 123 17.56 29.60 -9.30
N ASN A 124 17.34 30.67 -10.08
CA ASN A 124 17.05 30.59 -11.50
C ASN A 124 18.26 30.00 -12.22
N GLY A 125 17.99 28.95 -13.02
CA GLY A 125 18.81 28.56 -14.16
C GLY A 125 20.25 28.15 -13.88
N ARG A 126 20.47 26.86 -13.60
CA ARG A 126 21.61 26.09 -14.14
C ARG A 126 21.37 24.60 -13.97
N HIS A 127 21.29 23.90 -15.10
CA HIS A 127 21.19 22.45 -15.18
C HIS A 127 22.46 21.83 -14.57
N SER A 128 22.31 21.02 -13.51
CA SER A 128 23.36 20.13 -13.02
C SER A 128 23.09 18.70 -13.51
N PRO A 129 24.04 17.99 -14.12
CA PRO A 129 23.77 16.75 -14.85
C PRO A 129 23.91 15.44 -14.03
N ILE A 130 23.94 15.46 -12.69
CA ILE A 130 24.33 14.25 -11.91
C ILE A 130 23.36 13.87 -10.77
N THR A 131 22.13 14.40 -10.76
CA THR A 131 21.08 13.79 -9.94
C THR A 131 19.86 13.59 -10.80
N ASN A 132 19.59 12.33 -11.15
CA ASN A 132 18.34 11.93 -11.79
C ASN A 132 17.18 12.55 -11.01
N LYS A 133 16.66 13.60 -11.64
CA LYS A 133 15.46 14.35 -11.35
C LYS A 133 14.31 13.33 -11.37
N LEU A 134 14.06 12.72 -10.21
CA LEU A 134 12.73 12.22 -9.90
C LEU A 134 11.84 13.48 -9.96
N GLU A 135 11.13 13.65 -11.06
CA GLU A 135 10.13 14.69 -11.19
C GLU A 135 9.09 14.51 -10.07
N ASP A 136 9.19 15.34 -9.04
CA ASP A 136 8.37 15.31 -7.81
C ASP A 136 6.87 15.53 -8.09
N HIS A 137 6.52 15.97 -9.32
CA HIS A 137 5.14 16.10 -9.78
C HIS A 137 4.39 14.77 -9.89
N ASP A 138 5.07 13.65 -10.15
CA ASP A 138 4.40 12.35 -10.35
C ASP A 138 3.80 11.79 -9.05
N ASP A 139 4.44 12.06 -7.92
CA ASP A 139 3.97 11.62 -6.60
C ASP A 139 2.71 12.39 -6.15
N GLU A 140 2.53 13.65 -6.57
CA GLU A 140 1.34 14.46 -6.25
C GLU A 140 0.10 14.10 -7.09
N ILE A 141 0.31 13.59 -8.30
CA ILE A 141 -0.76 13.27 -9.25
C ILE A 141 -1.32 11.86 -8.99
N GLY A 142 -0.47 10.91 -8.59
CA GLY A 142 -0.81 9.49 -8.56
C GLY A 142 -1.24 9.02 -9.96
N PHE A 143 -2.40 8.34 -10.05
CA PHE A 143 -2.96 7.88 -11.33
C PHE A 143 -3.71 8.95 -12.15
N GLY A 144 -3.91 10.16 -11.61
CA GLY A 144 -4.60 11.25 -12.31
C GLY A 144 -6.13 11.15 -12.35
N GLY A 145 -6.73 10.20 -11.62
CA GLY A 145 -8.19 10.02 -11.51
C GLY A 145 -8.89 9.52 -12.78
N ILE A 146 -10.23 9.43 -12.75
CA ILE A 146 -11.04 8.98 -13.90
C ILE A 146 -10.88 9.88 -15.12
N SER A 147 -10.53 11.16 -14.95
CA SER A 147 -10.25 12.10 -16.04
C SER A 147 -9.08 11.64 -16.93
N ASN A 148 -8.08 10.95 -16.36
CA ASN A 148 -6.97 10.37 -17.13
C ASN A 148 -7.44 9.20 -18.02
N LEU A 149 -8.46 8.45 -17.60
CA LEU A 149 -9.03 7.36 -18.39
C LEU A 149 -9.71 7.89 -19.66
N PHE A 150 -10.39 9.04 -19.56
CA PHE A 150 -11.04 9.72 -20.67
C PHE A 150 -10.14 10.73 -21.41
N GLY A 151 -8.84 10.77 -21.10
CA GLY A 151 -7.89 11.63 -21.81
C GLY A 151 -7.99 13.13 -21.49
N LEU A 152 -8.75 13.52 -20.46
CA LEU A 152 -8.98 14.91 -20.06
C LEU A 152 -7.82 15.53 -19.25
N GLY A 153 -6.65 14.88 -19.24
CA GLY A 153 -5.44 15.36 -18.57
C GLY A 153 -5.32 14.96 -17.09
N TYR A 154 -4.27 15.50 -16.44
CA TYR A 154 -3.93 15.22 -15.05
C TYR A 154 -4.43 16.34 -14.14
N ARG A 155 -5.12 15.98 -13.06
CA ARG A 155 -5.36 16.88 -11.93
C ARG A 155 -4.54 16.42 -10.74
N LYS A 156 -4.02 17.38 -9.96
CA LYS A 156 -3.42 17.10 -8.66
C LYS A 156 -4.46 16.39 -7.79
N SER A 157 -4.04 15.39 -7.03
CA SER A 157 -4.94 14.71 -6.11
C SER A 157 -5.37 15.66 -4.99
N PHE A 158 -6.64 15.58 -4.58
CA PHE A 158 -7.14 16.34 -3.42
C PHE A 158 -6.33 16.05 -2.14
N THR A 159 -5.72 14.87 -2.05
CA THR A 159 -4.92 14.45 -0.88
C THR A 159 -3.68 15.33 -0.66
N VAL A 160 -3.18 15.96 -1.72
CA VAL A 160 -2.05 16.90 -1.66
C VAL A 160 -2.40 18.15 -0.86
N GLN A 161 -3.69 18.54 -0.79
CA GLN A 161 -4.15 19.63 0.08
C GLN A 161 -3.82 19.37 1.56
N PHE A 162 -3.76 18.11 1.97
CA PHE A 162 -3.39 17.70 3.32
C PHE A 162 -1.88 17.41 3.46
N GLY A 163 -1.06 17.77 2.46
CA GLY A 163 0.37 17.51 2.44
C GLY A 163 0.76 16.03 2.31
N LEU A 164 -0.17 15.18 1.87
CA LEU A 164 0.04 13.75 1.68
C LEU A 164 0.02 13.40 0.20
N THR A 165 0.95 12.55 -0.24
CA THR A 165 0.85 11.97 -1.58
C THR A 165 -0.27 10.92 -1.59
N PRO A 166 -0.92 10.65 -2.74
CA PRO A 166 -2.00 9.67 -2.82
C PRO A 166 -1.58 8.26 -2.38
N LEU A 167 -0.32 7.89 -2.62
CA LEU A 167 0.26 6.63 -2.15
C LEU A 167 0.34 6.58 -0.61
N GLN A 168 0.64 7.71 0.04
CA GLN A 168 0.68 7.79 1.50
C GLN A 168 -0.74 7.76 2.08
N PHE A 169 -1.65 8.55 1.50
CA PHE A 169 -3.04 8.62 1.92
C PHE A 169 -3.71 7.24 1.85
N SER A 170 -3.60 6.55 0.72
CA SER A 170 -4.11 5.17 0.57
C SER A 170 -3.52 4.21 1.61
N GLY A 171 -2.24 4.34 1.96
CA GLY A 171 -1.63 3.54 3.02
C GLY A 171 -2.21 3.83 4.40
N TYR A 172 -2.51 5.10 4.72
CA TYR A 172 -3.17 5.46 5.99
C TYR A 172 -4.61 4.97 6.07
N VAL A 173 -5.35 5.04 4.97
CA VAL A 173 -6.70 4.45 4.87
C VAL A 173 -6.62 2.93 5.02
N LEU A 174 -5.65 2.29 4.39
CA LEU A 174 -5.51 0.84 4.37
C LEU A 174 -5.29 0.22 5.76
N ILE A 175 -4.51 0.88 6.64
CA ILE A 175 -4.16 0.36 7.97
C ILE A 175 -5.39 -0.05 8.83
N PRO A 176 -6.35 0.85 9.13
CA PRO A 176 -7.49 0.48 9.98
C PRO A 176 -8.37 -0.61 9.38
N PHE A 177 -8.59 -0.59 8.06
CA PHE A 177 -9.39 -1.63 7.41
C PHE A 177 -8.67 -2.98 7.35
N PHE A 178 -7.34 -2.98 7.19
CA PHE A 178 -6.53 -4.19 7.30
C PHE A 178 -6.58 -4.76 8.73
N ILE A 179 -6.43 -3.92 9.76
CA ILE A 179 -6.56 -4.34 11.16
C ILE A 179 -7.95 -4.92 11.42
N TYR A 180 -9.01 -4.28 10.93
CA TYR A 180 -10.37 -4.78 11.05
C TYR A 180 -10.55 -6.16 10.38
N HIS A 181 -9.99 -6.35 9.19
CA HIS A 181 -9.97 -7.63 8.50
C HIS A 181 -9.23 -8.70 9.31
N MET A 182 -8.01 -8.40 9.78
CA MET A 182 -7.23 -9.32 10.63
C MET A 182 -7.97 -9.66 11.93
N TYR A 183 -8.66 -8.68 12.53
CA TYR A 183 -9.44 -8.88 13.73
C TYR A 183 -10.54 -9.94 13.51
N LYS A 184 -11.38 -9.73 12.49
CA LYS A 184 -12.54 -10.58 12.19
C LYS A 184 -12.18 -12.01 11.75
N PHE A 185 -11.17 -12.13 10.90
CA PHE A 185 -10.85 -13.38 10.20
C PHE A 185 -9.63 -14.11 10.75
N ARG A 186 -8.88 -13.50 11.68
CA ARG A 186 -7.69 -14.11 12.26
C ARG A 186 -7.67 -14.09 13.79
N TYR A 187 -7.79 -12.91 14.38
CA TYR A 187 -7.65 -12.77 15.83
C TYR A 187 -8.79 -13.44 16.59
N ILE A 188 -10.05 -13.18 16.19
CA ILE A 188 -11.23 -13.76 16.84
C ILE A 188 -11.26 -15.30 16.78
N PRO A 189 -11.03 -15.95 15.62
CA PRO A 189 -10.91 -17.41 15.57
C PRO A 189 -9.77 -17.92 16.47
N TRP A 190 -8.61 -17.25 16.43
CA TRP A 190 -7.43 -17.67 17.19
C TRP A 190 -7.64 -17.66 18.70
N ILE A 191 -8.28 -16.64 19.27
CA ILE A 191 -8.57 -16.61 20.73
C ILE A 191 -9.59 -17.67 21.15
N ASN A 192 -10.45 -18.12 20.23
CA ASN A 192 -11.51 -19.06 20.54
C ASN A 192 -11.06 -20.51 20.38
N ASP A 193 -10.33 -20.81 19.30
CA ASP A 193 -10.01 -22.18 18.90
C ASP A 193 -8.50 -22.44 18.76
N GLY A 194 -7.66 -21.44 19.02
CA GLY A 194 -6.20 -21.56 18.95
C GLY A 194 -5.60 -21.44 17.54
N ASP A 195 -6.44 -21.40 16.50
CA ASP A 195 -6.04 -21.24 15.10
C ASP A 195 -7.09 -20.46 14.28
N SER A 196 -6.99 -20.45 12.95
CA SER A 196 -8.07 -19.96 12.06
C SER A 196 -8.36 -20.93 10.93
N SER A 197 -8.24 -22.23 11.21
CA SER A 197 -8.45 -23.31 10.24
C SER A 197 -9.93 -23.40 9.83
N LEU A 198 -10.86 -23.17 10.78
CA LEU A 198 -12.32 -23.20 10.57
C LEU A 198 -12.89 -22.04 9.74
N ILE A 199 -12.05 -21.08 9.35
CA ILE A 199 -12.47 -20.00 8.45
C ILE A 199 -12.60 -20.54 7.04
N ASN A 200 -13.82 -20.58 6.50
CA ASN A 200 -14.17 -20.96 5.13
C ASN A 200 -14.95 -19.81 4.44
N LEU A 201 -15.42 -20.02 3.21
CA LEU A 201 -16.20 -18.98 2.50
C LEU A 201 -17.56 -18.73 3.17
N GLU A 202 -18.17 -19.76 3.76
CA GLU A 202 -19.41 -19.64 4.52
C GLU A 202 -19.26 -18.71 5.72
N TYR A 203 -18.13 -18.77 6.44
CA TYR A 203 -17.83 -17.84 7.53
C TYR A 203 -17.75 -16.39 7.03
N ILE A 204 -17.20 -16.16 5.84
CA ILE A 204 -17.13 -14.82 5.24
C ILE A 204 -18.55 -14.31 4.95
N SER A 205 -19.40 -15.14 4.33
CA SER A 205 -20.81 -14.83 4.12
C SER A 205 -21.56 -14.56 5.42
N TYR A 206 -21.27 -15.35 6.47
CA TYR A 206 -21.81 -15.15 7.81
C TYR A 206 -21.40 -13.79 8.37
N VAL A 207 -20.10 -13.48 8.35
CA VAL A 207 -19.53 -12.22 8.87
C VAL A 207 -20.12 -11.00 8.16
N LEU A 208 -20.31 -11.09 6.85
CA LEU A 208 -20.91 -10.01 6.06
C LEU A 208 -22.37 -9.73 6.43
N ASN A 209 -23.10 -10.74 6.88
CA ASN A 209 -24.51 -10.64 7.27
C ASN A 209 -24.74 -10.39 8.77
N LEU A 210 -23.67 -10.18 9.55
CA LEU A 210 -23.75 -9.83 10.98
C LEU A 210 -24.34 -8.45 11.23
N LYS A 211 -24.57 -8.15 12.52
CA LYS A 211 -24.97 -6.83 13.03
C LYS A 211 -24.10 -5.75 12.37
N HIS A 212 -24.76 -4.86 11.62
CA HIS A 212 -24.19 -3.86 10.68
C HIS A 212 -23.62 -4.44 9.36
N PRO A 213 -24.45 -5.11 8.53
CA PRO A 213 -23.98 -5.72 7.27
C PRO A 213 -23.44 -4.69 6.28
N MET A 214 -24.01 -3.48 6.26
CA MET A 214 -23.50 -2.37 5.44
C MET A 214 -22.07 -1.98 5.81
N TRP A 215 -21.73 -1.99 7.10
CA TRP A 215 -20.39 -1.67 7.55
C TRP A 215 -19.38 -2.75 7.14
N ASN A 216 -19.74 -4.03 7.23
CA ASN A 216 -18.88 -5.13 6.82
C ASN A 216 -18.55 -5.06 5.32
N VAL A 217 -19.57 -4.82 4.50
CA VAL A 217 -19.42 -4.64 3.05
C VAL A 217 -18.56 -3.41 2.74
N PHE A 218 -18.85 -2.29 3.39
CA PHE A 218 -18.06 -1.06 3.22
C PHE A 218 -16.61 -1.24 3.62
N ALA A 219 -16.34 -1.91 4.74
CA ALA A 219 -14.99 -2.13 5.25
C ALA A 219 -14.16 -3.02 4.32
N LEU A 220 -14.73 -4.14 3.84
CA LEU A 220 -14.05 -5.02 2.88
C LEU A 220 -13.88 -4.35 1.52
N GLY A 221 -14.92 -3.69 0.99
CA GLY A 221 -14.83 -2.96 -0.27
C GLY A 221 -13.78 -1.83 -0.22
N THR A 222 -13.69 -1.11 0.90
CA THR A 222 -12.66 -0.09 1.11
C THR A 222 -11.25 -0.71 1.24
N LEU A 223 -11.12 -1.83 1.95
CA LEU A 223 -9.87 -2.58 2.05
C LEU A 223 -9.36 -3.00 0.67
N ILE A 224 -10.24 -3.59 -0.15
CA ILE A 224 -9.92 -4.03 -1.52
C ILE A 224 -9.45 -2.84 -2.36
N TYR A 225 -10.24 -1.77 -2.42
CA TYR A 225 -9.91 -0.61 -3.25
C TYR A 225 -8.59 0.06 -2.81
N SER A 226 -8.43 0.29 -1.51
CA SER A 226 -7.22 0.91 -0.96
C SER A 226 -5.98 0.03 -1.15
N MET A 227 -6.09 -1.30 -0.98
CA MET A 227 -5.01 -2.25 -1.23
C MET A 227 -4.64 -2.31 -2.70
N SER A 228 -5.61 -2.41 -3.61
CA SER A 228 -5.37 -2.40 -5.06
C SER A 228 -4.64 -1.11 -5.45
N TYR A 229 -5.13 0.05 -5.00
CA TYR A 229 -4.47 1.33 -5.26
C TYR A 229 -3.03 1.37 -4.72
N HIS A 230 -2.86 1.06 -3.43
CA HIS A 230 -1.58 1.16 -2.74
C HIS A 230 -0.54 0.19 -3.33
N GLY A 231 -0.95 -1.05 -3.58
CA GLY A 231 -0.12 -2.10 -4.17
C GLY A 231 0.30 -1.76 -5.60
N THR A 232 -0.64 -1.38 -6.47
CA THR A 232 -0.33 -1.05 -7.88
C THR A 232 0.55 0.20 -7.97
N ASN A 233 0.22 1.27 -7.24
CA ASN A 233 1.00 2.51 -7.24
C ASN A 233 2.39 2.29 -6.62
N GLY A 234 2.47 1.54 -5.52
CA GLY A 234 3.72 1.14 -4.89
C GLY A 234 4.63 0.33 -5.82
N LEU A 235 4.07 -0.63 -6.57
CA LEU A 235 4.82 -1.44 -7.52
C LEU A 235 5.34 -0.61 -8.71
N MET A 236 4.52 0.29 -9.24
CA MET A 236 4.95 1.22 -10.29
C MET A 236 6.09 2.12 -9.80
N LYS A 237 6.00 2.60 -8.55
CA LYS A 237 7.05 3.37 -7.90
C LYS A 237 8.35 2.60 -7.75
N LEU A 238 8.28 1.33 -7.36
CA LEU A 238 9.46 0.46 -7.25
C LEU A 238 10.13 0.18 -8.60
N LYS A 239 9.36 0.21 -9.69
CA LYS A 239 9.85 -0.01 -11.07
C LYS A 239 10.19 1.29 -11.81
N GLY A 240 9.96 2.45 -11.21
CA GLY A 240 10.15 3.76 -11.86
C GLY A 240 9.23 3.99 -13.07
N LYS A 241 8.07 3.34 -13.11
CA LYS A 241 7.16 3.38 -14.27
C LYS A 241 6.05 4.41 -14.06
N TYR A 242 6.25 5.63 -14.56
CA TYR A 242 5.30 6.74 -14.39
C TYR A 242 4.78 7.35 -15.70
N SER A 243 5.10 6.74 -16.84
CA SER A 243 4.60 7.24 -18.13
C SER A 243 3.06 7.28 -18.16
N LYS A 244 2.51 8.11 -19.06
CA LYS A 244 1.05 8.26 -19.21
C LYS A 244 0.35 6.91 -19.39
N THR A 245 0.94 6.02 -20.20
CA THR A 245 0.45 4.67 -20.45
C THR A 245 0.45 3.81 -19.18
N TRP A 246 1.54 3.82 -18.41
CA TRP A 246 1.61 3.06 -17.16
C TRP A 246 0.62 3.57 -16.12
N LYS A 247 0.38 4.88 -16.03
CA LYS A 247 -0.65 5.45 -15.16
C LYS A 247 -2.07 5.02 -15.57
N LYS A 248 -2.36 4.93 -16.88
CA LYS A 248 -3.63 4.41 -17.39
C LYS A 248 -3.82 2.92 -17.08
N ILE A 249 -2.78 2.11 -17.34
CA ILE A 249 -2.79 0.67 -17.02
C ILE A 249 -2.98 0.47 -15.51
N GLY A 250 -2.23 1.21 -14.69
CA GLY A 250 -2.34 1.14 -13.23
C GLY A 250 -3.76 1.46 -12.76
N LEU A 251 -4.37 2.53 -13.28
CA LEU A 251 -5.76 2.87 -12.97
C LEU A 251 -6.76 1.79 -13.42
N ALA A 252 -6.56 1.22 -14.61
CA ALA A 252 -7.40 0.13 -15.11
C ALA A 252 -7.30 -1.12 -14.22
N VAL A 253 -6.09 -1.48 -13.78
CA VAL A 253 -5.86 -2.59 -12.83
C VAL A 253 -6.56 -2.32 -11.50
N VAL A 254 -6.41 -1.11 -10.93
CA VAL A 254 -7.05 -0.75 -9.66
C VAL A 254 -8.57 -0.86 -9.76
N ASN A 255 -9.16 -0.28 -10.80
CA ASN A 255 -10.61 -0.31 -10.98
C ASN A 255 -11.12 -1.72 -11.30
N GLY A 256 -10.40 -2.49 -12.12
CA GLY A 256 -10.78 -3.86 -12.48
C GLY A 256 -10.75 -4.80 -11.28
N VAL A 257 -9.66 -4.81 -10.51
CA VAL A 257 -9.56 -5.63 -9.29
C VAL A 257 -10.58 -5.19 -8.25
N SER A 258 -10.80 -3.88 -8.10
CA SER A 258 -11.80 -3.37 -7.17
C SER A 258 -13.20 -3.80 -7.57
N LEU A 259 -13.57 -3.68 -8.85
CA LEU A 259 -14.88 -4.10 -9.36
C LEU A 259 -15.11 -5.59 -9.12
N LEU A 260 -14.15 -6.44 -9.48
CA LEU A 260 -14.22 -7.88 -9.21
C LEU A 260 -14.35 -8.15 -7.70
N GLY A 261 -13.55 -7.48 -6.87
CA GLY A 261 -13.63 -7.63 -5.42
C GLY A 261 -14.98 -7.21 -4.84
N TRP A 262 -15.57 -6.12 -5.32
CA TRP A 262 -16.92 -5.70 -4.93
C TRP A 262 -17.99 -6.70 -5.38
N ILE A 263 -17.87 -7.27 -6.59
CA ILE A 263 -18.75 -8.35 -7.05
C ILE A 263 -18.62 -9.57 -6.13
N SER A 264 -17.39 -9.98 -5.80
CA SER A 264 -17.16 -11.11 -4.87
C SER A 264 -17.79 -10.86 -3.50
N VAL A 265 -17.57 -9.67 -2.90
CA VAL A 265 -18.20 -9.28 -1.63
C VAL A 265 -19.73 -9.28 -1.72
N TYR A 266 -20.29 -8.81 -2.83
CA TYR A 266 -21.73 -8.86 -3.07
C TYR A 266 -22.25 -10.30 -3.14
N LEU A 267 -21.56 -11.19 -3.85
CA LEU A 267 -21.91 -12.61 -3.94
C LEU A 267 -21.89 -13.27 -2.56
N PHE A 268 -20.84 -13.04 -1.75
CA PHE A 268 -20.81 -13.54 -0.36
C PHE A 268 -21.96 -13.02 0.48
N LYS A 269 -22.30 -11.73 0.35
CA LYS A 269 -23.44 -11.14 1.07
C LYS A 269 -24.76 -11.82 0.69
N CYS A 270 -24.96 -12.10 -0.60
CA CYS A 270 -26.17 -12.76 -1.10
C CYS A 270 -26.24 -14.26 -0.79
N ASN A 271 -25.11 -14.89 -0.44
CA ASN A 271 -25.03 -16.32 -0.20
C ASN A 271 -25.43 -16.68 1.25
N VAL A 272 -26.72 -16.57 1.55
CA VAL A 272 -27.28 -16.76 2.91
C VAL A 272 -27.71 -18.22 3.19
N GLU A 273 -27.90 -19.04 2.15
CA GLU A 273 -28.51 -20.37 2.26
C GLU A 273 -27.60 -21.45 2.87
N VAL A 274 -26.31 -21.17 3.09
CA VAL A 274 -25.30 -22.21 3.41
C VAL A 274 -25.03 -22.36 4.92
N ILE A 275 -25.71 -21.60 5.78
CA ILE A 275 -25.33 -21.52 7.20
C ILE A 275 -26.26 -22.37 8.06
N ASP A 276 -25.90 -23.65 8.25
CA ASP A 276 -26.49 -24.46 9.31
C ASP A 276 -25.99 -23.96 10.69
N VAL A 277 -26.73 -23.02 11.26
CA VAL A 277 -26.47 -22.43 12.57
C VAL A 277 -26.49 -23.45 13.71
N ASN A 278 -27.15 -24.61 13.52
CA ASN A 278 -27.26 -25.65 14.53
C ASN A 278 -26.16 -26.72 14.39
N GLY A 279 -25.51 -26.78 13.23
CA GLY A 279 -24.35 -27.62 12.94
C GLY A 279 -23.10 -27.22 13.73
N PHE A 280 -22.08 -28.08 13.69
CA PHE A 280 -20.80 -27.82 14.37
C PHE A 280 -20.20 -26.47 13.98
N LEU A 281 -20.18 -26.18 12.67
CA LEU A 281 -19.57 -24.97 12.14
C LEU A 281 -20.35 -23.71 12.53
N GLY A 282 -21.68 -23.75 12.47
CA GLY A 282 -22.54 -22.67 12.95
C GLY A 282 -22.36 -22.38 14.44
N LYS A 283 -22.15 -23.40 15.27
CA LYS A 283 -21.81 -23.22 16.69
C LYS A 283 -20.47 -22.53 16.89
N SER A 284 -19.44 -22.89 16.13
CA SER A 284 -18.15 -22.19 16.17
C SER A 284 -18.30 -20.74 15.71
N PHE A 285 -19.05 -20.47 14.65
CA PHE A 285 -19.30 -19.11 14.16
C PHE A 285 -20.04 -18.25 15.20
N THR A 286 -21.06 -18.80 15.87
CA THR A 286 -21.78 -18.08 16.94
C THR A 286 -20.91 -17.83 18.17
N LYS A 287 -19.96 -18.73 18.48
CA LYS A 287 -18.94 -18.52 19.54
C LYS A 287 -18.06 -17.31 19.21
N TYR A 288 -17.61 -17.21 17.96
CA TYR A 288 -16.87 -16.03 17.48
C TYR A 288 -17.70 -14.75 17.63
N LEU A 289 -19.00 -14.78 17.30
CA LEU A 289 -19.94 -13.66 17.49
C LEU A 289 -20.02 -13.11 18.90
N ARG A 290 -20.12 -13.98 19.89
CA ARG A 290 -20.16 -13.53 21.29
C ARG A 290 -18.88 -12.80 21.69
N SER A 291 -17.76 -13.14 21.04
CA SER A 291 -16.47 -12.48 21.23
C SER A 291 -16.36 -11.13 20.50
N PHE A 292 -17.26 -10.79 19.56
CA PHE A 292 -17.28 -9.45 18.93
C PHE A 292 -17.76 -8.34 19.88
N TRP A 293 -18.24 -8.70 21.08
CA TRP A 293 -18.75 -7.80 22.13
C TRP A 293 -17.92 -7.83 23.42
N LEU A 294 -16.71 -8.39 23.37
CA LEU A 294 -15.54 -7.77 24.00
C LEU A 294 -14.99 -6.73 23.03
#